data_AF-A0A7C6N206-F1
#
_entry.id   AF-A0A7C6N206-F1
#
_cell.length_a   1.000
_cell.length_b   1.000
_cell.length_c   1.000
_cell.angle_alpha   90.00
_cell.angle_beta   90.00
_cell.angle_gamma   90.00
#
_symmetry.space_group_name_H-M   'P 1'
#
loop_
_entity.id
_entity.type
_entity.pdbx_description
1 polymer ?
#
loop_
_entity_poly.entity_id
_entity_poly.type
_entity_poly.pdbx_seq_one_letter_code
_entity_poly.pdbx_strand_id
1 'polypeptide(L)'
;MNHELIMVIVNKNLNKKVMEAATNAGARGGTILRGKGNSIYEKHSFWGIEIEPEKDVIFIIVEEEIKVDVLNAINEKLNLMKPNSGIAFTLKLSDAIGLRDHYEESSQRN
;
A
#
# COMPACT_ATOMS: atom_id res chain seq x y z
N MET A 1 -21.23 -3.97 -2.64
CA MET A 1 -19.85 -3.97 -3.19
C MET A 1 -18.91 -4.02 -2.00
N ASN A 2 -18.25 -5.15 -1.79
CA ASN A 2 -17.34 -5.31 -0.66
C ASN A 2 -15.98 -4.74 -1.05
N HIS A 3 -15.47 -3.84 -0.23
CA HIS A 3 -14.14 -3.26 -0.41
C HIS A 3 -13.25 -3.62 0.76
N GLU A 4 -11.96 -3.68 0.47
CA GLU A 4 -10.91 -3.91 1.44
C GLU A 4 -9.88 -2.78 1.33
N LEU A 5 -9.40 -2.33 2.48
CA LEU A 5 -8.26 -1.45 2.55
C LEU A 5 -7.00 -2.30 2.69
N ILE A 6 -6.13 -2.25 1.70
CA ILE A 6 -4.77 -2.74 1.79
C ILE A 6 -3.90 -1.61 2.35
N MET A 7 -3.26 -1.88 3.48
CA MET A 7 -2.28 -0.99 4.09
C MET A 7 -0.88 -1.58 3.91
N VAL A 8 0.04 -0.78 3.37
CA VAL A 8 1.44 -1.17 3.14
C VAL A 8 2.36 -0.19 3.85
N ILE A 9 3.31 -0.69 4.64
CA ILE A 9 4.29 0.11 5.36
C ILE A 9 5.68 -0.33 4.92
N VAL A 10 6.42 0.57 4.30
CA VAL A 10 7.74 0.30 3.71
C VAL A 10 8.73 1.40 4.06
N ASN A 11 10.01 1.15 3.83
CA ASN A 11 11.03 2.20 3.92
C ASN A 11 10.73 3.34 2.95
N LYS A 12 11.11 4.55 3.34
CA LYS A 12 10.94 5.75 2.51
C LYS A 12 11.43 5.54 1.07
N ASN A 13 10.71 6.15 0.13
CA ASN A 13 10.95 6.13 -1.32
C ASN A 13 10.63 4.79 -2.01
N LEU A 14 10.03 3.82 -1.31
CA LEU A 14 9.52 2.60 -1.92
C LEU A 14 8.04 2.72 -2.34
N ASN A 15 7.36 3.82 -1.99
CA ASN A 15 5.96 4.06 -2.34
C ASN A 15 5.63 3.89 -3.84
N LYS A 16 6.50 4.35 -4.75
CA LYS A 16 6.31 4.22 -6.20
C LYS A 16 6.28 2.77 -6.65
N LYS A 17 7.13 1.91 -6.07
CA LYS A 17 7.16 0.47 -6.40
C LYS A 17 5.90 -0.24 -5.90
N VAL A 18 5.42 0.14 -4.71
CA VAL A 18 4.16 -0.37 -4.16
C VAL A 18 3.00 0.02 -5.08
N MET A 19 2.91 1.30 -5.45
CA MET A 19 1.84 1.79 -6.32
C MET A 19 1.89 1.14 -7.70
N GLU A 20 3.07 1.03 -8.32
CA GLU A 20 3.25 0.36 -9.62
C GLU A 20 2.76 -1.09 -9.59
N ALA A 21 3.16 -1.86 -8.56
CA ALA A 21 2.72 -3.23 -8.39
C ALA A 21 1.20 -3.33 -8.22
N ALA A 22 0.64 -2.48 -7.36
CA ALA A 22 -0.79 -2.47 -7.10
C ALA A 22 -1.61 -2.08 -8.35
N THR A 23 -1.20 -1.04 -9.09
CA THR A 23 -1.91 -0.61 -10.30
C THR A 23 -1.85 -1.64 -11.41
N ASN A 24 -0.70 -2.33 -11.56
CA ASN A 24 -0.58 -3.43 -12.53
C ASN A 24 -1.50 -4.61 -12.19
N ALA A 25 -1.85 -4.78 -10.92
CA ALA A 25 -2.79 -5.80 -10.43
C ALA A 25 -4.25 -5.30 -10.37
N GLY A 26 -4.56 -4.13 -10.94
CA GLY A 26 -5.93 -3.62 -11.05
C GLY A 26 -6.36 -2.61 -9.99
N ALA A 27 -5.49 -2.26 -9.03
CA ALA A 27 -5.80 -1.16 -8.11
C ALA A 27 -5.86 0.18 -8.86
N ARG A 28 -6.84 1.03 -8.53
CA ARG A 28 -7.03 2.31 -9.23
C ARG A 28 -6.05 3.40 -8.76
N GLY A 29 -5.53 3.27 -7.55
CA GLY A 29 -4.69 4.28 -6.93
C GLY A 29 -4.55 4.06 -5.42
N GLY A 30 -4.00 5.06 -4.74
CA GLY A 30 -3.78 4.99 -3.31
C GLY A 30 -3.36 6.32 -2.73
N THR A 31 -3.43 6.41 -1.40
CA THR A 31 -2.96 7.57 -0.63
C THR A 31 -1.64 7.22 0.04
N ILE A 32 -0.67 8.13 0.00
CA ILE A 32 0.65 7.93 0.60
C ILE A 32 0.82 8.93 1.76
N LEU A 33 1.12 8.41 2.94
CA LEU A 33 1.48 9.17 4.13
C LEU A 33 2.96 8.95 4.44
N ARG A 34 3.64 10.00 4.91
CA ARG A 34 4.97 9.85 5.49
C ARG A 34 4.86 9.58 6.96
N GLY A 35 5.62 8.60 7.43
CA GLY A 35 5.66 8.21 8.83
C GLY A 35 7.09 7.97 9.31
N LYS A 36 7.17 7.57 10.57
CA LYS A 36 8.40 7.07 11.19
C LYS A 36 8.10 5.74 11.84
N GLY A 37 9.05 4.82 11.79
CA GLY A 37 8.95 3.53 12.46
C GLY A 37 9.98 3.43 13.57
N ASN A 38 9.66 2.73 14.65
CA ASN A 38 10.61 2.35 15.69
C ASN A 38 10.50 0.84 15.90
N SER A 39 11.08 0.05 14.99
CA SER A 39 11.15 -1.40 15.13
C SER A 39 12.38 -1.79 15.95
N ILE A 40 12.27 -2.86 16.75
CA ILE A 40 13.35 -3.40 17.59
C ILE A 40 14.60 -3.73 16.74
N TYR A 41 14.39 -4.12 15.48
CA TYR A 41 15.44 -4.43 14.50
C TYR A 41 16.07 -3.20 13.84
N GLU A 42 15.47 -2.02 13.99
CA GLU A 42 15.90 -0.78 13.34
C GLU A 42 16.48 0.23 14.34
N LYS A 43 16.76 -0.18 15.58
CA LYS A 43 17.48 0.63 16.57
C LYS A 43 18.93 0.82 16.13
N HIS A 44 19.11 1.76 15.20
CA HIS A 44 20.40 2.31 14.84
C HIS A 44 20.62 3.56 15.70
N SER A 45 21.46 3.42 16.73
CA SER A 45 22.05 4.59 17.38
C SER A 45 23.31 4.98 16.64
N PHE A 46 23.37 6.21 16.12
CA PHE A 46 24.58 6.81 15.61
C PHE A 46 25.00 7.88 16.63
N TRP A 47 26.15 7.69 17.28
CA TRP A 47 26.68 8.66 18.26
C TRP A 47 25.74 9.00 19.43
N GLY A 48 24.96 8.03 19.92
CA GLY A 48 24.04 8.22 21.05
C GLY A 48 22.72 8.93 20.70
N ILE A 49 22.48 9.22 19.42
CA ILE A 49 21.21 9.76 18.91
C ILE A 49 20.37 8.60 18.40
N GLU A 50 19.13 8.48 18.88
CA GLU A 50 18.14 7.53 18.36
C GLU A 50 17.64 8.03 17.00
N ILE A 51 17.96 7.31 15.93
CA ILE A 51 17.50 7.64 14.58
C ILE A 51 16.24 6.85 14.31
N GLU A 52 15.11 7.54 14.24
CA GLU A 52 13.84 6.94 13.83
C GLU A 52 13.81 6.81 12.29
N PRO A 53 13.79 5.60 11.71
CA PRO A 53 13.73 5.42 10.27
C PRO A 53 12.43 5.98 9.67
N GLU A 54 12.58 6.75 8.59
CA GLU A 54 11.46 7.27 7.81
C GLU A 54 10.79 6.16 7.01
N LYS A 55 9.46 6.16 7.02
CA LYS A 55 8.60 5.20 6.35
C LYS A 55 7.63 5.88 5.41
N ASP A 56 7.23 5.16 4.37
CA ASP A 56 6.04 5.47 3.60
C ASP A 56 4.93 4.49 4.00
N VAL A 57 3.75 5.02 4.32
CA VAL A 57 2.53 4.26 4.59
C VAL A 57 1.58 4.49 3.42
N ILE A 58 1.15 3.41 2.77
CA ILE A 58 0.32 3.45 1.56
C ILE A 58 -1.02 2.81 1.86
N PHE A 59 -2.10 3.52 1.55
CA PHE A 59 -3.48 3.06 1.66
C PHE A 59 -4.05 2.84 0.26
N ILE A 60 -4.52 1.63 0.00
CA ILE A 60 -5.06 1.21 -1.30
C ILE A 60 -6.41 0.57 -1.05
N ILE A 61 -7.49 1.21 -1.51
CA ILE A 61 -8.83 0.63 -1.45
C ILE A 61 -9.07 -0.14 -2.73
N VAL A 62 -9.50 -1.39 -2.59
CA VAL A 62 -9.76 -2.30 -3.70
C VAL A 62 -11.08 -3.05 -3.51
N GLU A 63 -11.64 -3.51 -4.61
CA GLU A 63 -12.70 -4.52 -4.61
C GLU A 63 -12.16 -5.81 -3.98
N GLU A 64 -12.99 -6.52 -3.20
CA GLU A 64 -12.59 -7.73 -2.47
C GLU A 64 -12.02 -8.80 -3.41
N GLU A 65 -12.51 -8.84 -4.65
CA GLU A 65 -12.16 -9.76 -5.72
C GLU A 65 -10.69 -9.65 -6.15
N ILE A 66 -10.11 -8.44 -6.14
CA ILE A 66 -8.72 -8.21 -6.57
C ILE A 66 -7.73 -8.11 -5.39
N LYS A 67 -8.22 -8.17 -4.15
CA LYS A 67 -7.41 -8.01 -2.93
C LYS A 67 -6.18 -8.91 -2.92
N VAL A 68 -6.38 -10.19 -3.20
CA VAL A 68 -5.31 -11.21 -3.12
C VAL A 68 -4.27 -10.97 -4.20
N ASP A 69 -4.70 -10.64 -5.42
CA ASP A 69 -3.82 -10.37 -6.54
C ASP A 69 -2.96 -9.13 -6.28
N VAL A 70 -3.55 -8.06 -5.73
CA VAL A 70 -2.84 -6.84 -5.36
C VAL A 70 -1.82 -7.11 -4.25
N LEU A 71 -2.19 -7.85 -3.19
CA LEU A 71 -1.26 -8.25 -2.13
C LEU A 71 -0.08 -9.06 -2.67
N ASN A 72 -0.34 -10.04 -3.54
CA ASN A 72 0.68 -10.89 -4.13
C ASN A 72 1.63 -10.08 -5.02
N ALA A 73 1.10 -9.22 -5.88
CA ALA A 73 1.90 -8.36 -6.75
C ALA A 73 2.84 -7.43 -5.94
N ILE A 74 2.32 -6.84 -4.85
CA ILE A 74 3.12 -6.00 -3.96
C ILE A 74 4.22 -6.84 -3.28
N ASN A 75 3.87 -8.03 -2.77
CA ASN A 75 4.85 -8.93 -2.16
C ASN A 75 5.94 -9.37 -3.14
N GLU A 76 5.59 -9.74 -4.38
CA GLU A 76 6.55 -10.15 -5.39
C GLU A 76 7.49 -9.00 -5.79
N LYS A 77 6.95 -7.80 -5.98
CA LYS A 77 7.74 -6.61 -6.37
C LYS A 77 8.70 -6.16 -5.28
N LEU A 78 8.32 -6.28 -4.00
CA LEU A 78 9.12 -5.78 -2.86
C LEU A 78 9.79 -6.88 -2.03
N ASN A 79 9.48 -8.16 -2.25
CA ASN A 79 9.88 -9.29 -1.42
C ASN A 79 9.55 -9.08 0.07
N LEU A 80 8.28 -8.79 0.39
CA LEU A 80 7.84 -8.45 1.75
C LEU A 80 8.01 -9.59 2.76
N MET A 81 8.12 -10.84 2.29
CA MET A 81 8.45 -11.99 3.15
C MET A 81 9.89 -12.00 3.67
N LYS A 82 10.77 -11.12 3.16
CA LYS A 82 12.14 -10.98 3.66
C LYS A 82 12.20 -10.04 4.88
N PRO A 83 13.11 -10.28 5.83
CA PRO A 83 13.34 -9.36 6.93
C PRO A 83 13.63 -7.94 6.43
N ASN A 84 13.06 -6.93 7.13
CA ASN A 84 13.26 -5.50 6.85
C ASN A 84 12.76 -4.99 5.48
N SER A 85 11.91 -5.74 4.79
CA SER A 85 11.28 -5.30 3.53
C SER A 85 10.03 -4.42 3.72
N GLY A 86 9.45 -4.42 4.93
CA GLY A 86 8.17 -3.78 5.22
C GLY A 86 7.07 -4.79 5.54
N ILE A 87 5.84 -4.31 5.69
CA ILE A 87 4.65 -5.15 5.94
C ILE A 87 3.48 -4.70 5.07
N ALA A 88 2.61 -5.63 4.74
CA ALA A 88 1.31 -5.36 4.12
C ALA A 88 0.23 -6.17 4.84
N PHE A 89 -0.92 -5.54 5.07
CA PHE A 89 -2.08 -6.18 5.71
C PHE A 89 -3.37 -5.53 5.22
N THR A 90 -4.50 -6.16 5.51
CA THR A 90 -5.81 -5.69 5.05
C THR A 90 -6.76 -5.41 6.20
N LEU A 91 -7.67 -4.48 5.96
CA LEU A 91 -8.78 -4.13 6.84
C LEU A 91 -10.07 -4.15 6.04
N LYS A 92 -11.05 -4.92 6.50
CA LYS A 92 -12.38 -4.94 5.90
C LYS A 92 -13.04 -3.59 6.10
N LEU A 93 -13.54 -3.01 5.00
CA LEU A 93 -14.30 -1.76 5.07
C LEU A 93 -15.79 -2.08 5.28
N SER A 94 -16.39 -1.44 6.29
CA SER A 94 -17.84 -1.49 6.49
C SER A 94 -18.54 -0.59 5.46
N ASP A 95 -18.07 0.65 5.33
CA ASP A 95 -18.64 1.67 4.46
C ASP A 95 -17.54 2.59 3.93
N ALA A 96 -17.74 3.11 2.72
CA ALA A 96 -16.89 4.14 2.13
C ALA A 96 -17.73 5.03 1.21
N ILE A 97 -17.42 6.32 1.19
CA ILE A 97 -18.06 7.32 0.31
C ILE A 97 -17.00 7.95 -0.59
N GLY A 98 -17.41 8.37 -1.79
CA GLY A 98 -16.51 9.00 -2.77
C GLY A 98 -15.66 8.01 -3.59
N LEU A 99 -15.90 6.70 -3.45
CA LEU A 99 -15.41 5.71 -4.42
C LEU A 99 -16.23 5.86 -5.69
N ARG A 100 -15.61 6.26 -6.81
CA ARG A 100 -16.28 6.37 -8.11
C ARG A 100 -16.06 5.08 -8.90
N ASP A 101 -17.15 4.41 -9.26
CA ASP A 101 -17.12 3.30 -10.20
C ASP A 101 -17.22 3.82 -11.63
N HIS A 102 -16.23 3.49 -12.45
CA HIS A 102 -16.23 3.87 -13.85
C HIS A 102 -17.10 2.92 -14.66
N TYR A 103 -18.42 3.11 -14.60
CA TYR A 103 -19.34 2.79 -15.68
C TYR A 103 -19.87 4.12 -16.20
N GLU A 104 -19.19 4.79 -17.15
CA GLU A 104 -19.84 5.76 -18.08
C GLU A 104 -18.97 6.49 -19.14
N GLU A 105 -17.72 6.14 -19.43
CA GLU A 105 -16.94 6.92 -20.43
C GLU A 105 -16.59 6.23 -21.76
N SER A 106 -17.16 5.06 -22.07
CA SER A 106 -17.03 4.43 -23.39
C SER A 106 -18.30 4.47 -24.27
N SER A 107 -19.43 5.00 -23.78
CA SER A 107 -20.70 5.06 -24.55
C SER A 107 -21.11 6.46 -25.04
N GLN A 108 -20.27 7.49 -24.88
CA GLN A 108 -20.50 8.84 -25.44
C GLN A 108 -19.36 9.33 -26.35
N ARG A 109 -18.69 8.40 -27.04
CA ARG A 109 -17.96 8.73 -28.28
C ARG A 109 -18.66 8.05 -29.46
N ASN A 110 -19.86 8.56 -29.80
CA ASN A 110 -20.42 8.51 -31.15
C ASN A 110 -20.47 9.95 -31.65
#